data_AF-A0A359CY55-F1
#
_entry.id   AF-A0A359CY55-F1
#
_cell.length_a   1.000
_cell.length_b   1.000
_cell.length_c   1.000
_cell.angle_alpha   90.00
_cell.angle_beta   90.00
_cell.angle_gamma   90.00
#
_symmetry.space_group_name_H-M   'P 1'
#
loop_
_entity.id
_entity.type
_entity.pdbx_description
1 polymer ?
#
loop_
_entity_poly.entity_id
_entity_poly.type
_entity_poly.pdbx_seq_one_letter_code
_entity_poly.pdbx_strand_id
1 'polypeptide(L)'
;MNKLNQVKPMSNLIKKGTIYVGSMIGYYKIEAFKIEHFFTAYAQYSNAVCVVFLPPYETKRRYILKGYNPKFVILDGWGHPDTPGESSYRIENDSKFETRRILLDSEFADEVFESFFSDYVNAKNPRILADYRSFVPSADRDYRIKPRYKEFEGSEHGTLNEE
;
A
#
# COMPACT_ATOMS: atom_id res chain seq x y z
N MET A 1 9.28 -25.36 22.63
CA MET A 1 9.26 -25.06 21.18
C MET A 1 7.84 -24.78 20.75
N ASN A 2 7.45 -23.51 20.62
CA ASN A 2 6.10 -23.14 20.18
C ASN A 2 6.04 -23.17 18.65
N LYS A 3 5.27 -24.12 18.11
CA LYS A 3 4.90 -24.17 16.69
C LYS A 3 4.11 -22.90 16.37
N LEU A 4 4.73 -21.99 15.62
CA LEU A 4 4.03 -20.88 15.00
C LEU A 4 2.94 -21.46 14.11
N ASN A 5 1.68 -21.10 14.38
CA ASN A 5 0.60 -21.29 13.43
C ASN A 5 1.04 -20.62 12.14
N GLN A 6 1.31 -21.44 11.13
CA GLN A 6 1.60 -21.00 9.78
C GLN A 6 0.38 -20.20 9.32
N VAL A 7 0.50 -18.88 9.29
CA VAL A 7 -0.45 -18.05 8.56
C VAL A 7 -0.31 -18.52 7.12
N LYS A 8 -1.33 -19.25 6.65
CA LYS A 8 -1.37 -19.75 5.28
C LYS A 8 -1.26 -18.51 4.37
N PRO A 9 -0.20 -18.35 3.57
CA PRO A 9 -0.07 -17.17 2.72
C PRO A 9 -1.25 -17.18 1.75
N MET A 10 -2.18 -16.23 1.93
CA MET A 10 -3.28 -16.03 0.98
C MET A 10 -2.83 -15.26 -0.26
N SER A 11 -1.63 -14.67 -0.26
CA SER A 11 -1.14 -13.91 -1.42
C SER A 11 -0.39 -14.80 -2.39
N ASN A 12 -0.86 -14.78 -3.62
CA ASN A 12 0.02 -15.03 -4.76
C ASN A 12 1.08 -13.93 -4.76
N LEU A 13 2.36 -14.31 -4.82
CA LEU A 13 3.45 -13.36 -4.99
C LEU A 13 3.27 -12.60 -6.30
N ILE A 14 3.01 -11.30 -6.23
CA ILE A 14 2.88 -10.43 -7.38
C ILE A 14 4.30 -10.01 -7.79
N LYS A 15 4.75 -10.47 -8.97
CA LYS A 15 6.12 -10.23 -9.42
C LYS A 15 6.44 -8.75 -9.60
N LYS A 16 5.49 -8.00 -10.17
CA LYS A 16 5.62 -6.60 -10.55
C LYS A 16 4.24 -5.95 -10.52
N GLY A 17 4.11 -4.78 -9.91
CA GLY A 17 2.83 -4.09 -9.80
C GLY A 17 2.96 -2.63 -9.36
N THR A 18 1.84 -1.91 -9.40
CA THR A 18 1.70 -0.57 -8.87
C THR A 18 0.73 -0.57 -7.71
N ILE A 19 1.09 0.13 -6.63
CA ILE A 19 0.30 0.27 -5.41
C ILE A 19 -0.12 1.74 -5.33
N TYR A 20 -1.43 2.02 -5.34
CA TYR A 20 -1.92 3.33 -4.91
C TYR A 20 -2.28 3.27 -3.43
N VAL A 21 -1.80 4.24 -2.66
CA VAL A 21 -1.94 4.25 -1.20
C VAL A 21 -2.48 5.59 -0.73
N GLY A 22 -3.60 5.55 -0.04
CA GLY A 22 -4.18 6.72 0.62
C GLY A 22 -3.41 7.10 1.90
N SER A 23 -3.20 8.39 2.07
CA SER A 23 -2.59 9.03 3.22
C SER A 23 -3.44 10.19 3.72
N MET A 24 -2.98 10.89 4.76
CA MET A 24 -3.64 12.11 5.26
C MET A 24 -3.63 13.24 4.23
N ILE A 25 -2.64 13.26 3.32
CA ILE A 25 -2.46 14.32 2.32
C ILE A 25 -2.88 13.88 0.91
N GLY A 26 -3.65 12.79 0.82
CA GLY A 26 -4.12 12.20 -0.43
C GLY A 26 -3.42 10.91 -0.82
N TYR A 27 -3.56 10.54 -2.09
CA TYR A 27 -3.03 9.28 -2.61
C TYR A 27 -1.64 9.49 -3.22
N TYR A 28 -0.84 8.44 -3.18
CA TYR A 28 0.45 8.39 -3.87
C TYR A 28 0.64 7.02 -4.50
N LYS A 29 1.50 6.98 -5.51
CA LYS A 29 1.78 5.80 -6.34
C LYS A 29 3.14 5.21 -5.97
N ILE A 30 3.18 3.89 -5.81
CA ILE A 30 4.42 3.13 -5.65
C ILE A 30 4.48 2.06 -6.73
N GLU A 31 5.47 2.13 -7.61
CA GLU A 31 5.85 0.99 -8.45
C GLU A 31 6.71 0.03 -7.64
N ALA A 32 6.44 -1.27 -7.68
CA ALA A 32 7.20 -2.23 -6.88
C ALA A 32 7.29 -3.63 -7.52
N PHE A 33 8.21 -4.43 -6.97
CA PHE A 33 8.37 -5.84 -7.25
C PHE A 33 8.07 -6.69 -6.02
N LYS A 34 7.89 -8.00 -6.24
CA LYS A 34 7.73 -9.01 -5.17
C LYS A 34 6.71 -8.56 -4.12
N ILE A 35 5.55 -8.12 -4.59
CA ILE A 35 4.48 -7.58 -3.75
C ILE A 35 3.74 -8.77 -3.14
N GLU A 36 3.63 -8.74 -1.82
CA GLU A 36 2.88 -9.70 -1.01
C GLU A 36 1.87 -8.90 -0.20
N HIS A 37 0.65 -9.42 -0.06
CA HIS A 37 -0.39 -8.77 0.73
C HIS A 37 -1.12 -9.81 1.59
N PHE A 38 -1.37 -9.49 2.85
CA PHE A 38 -1.97 -10.41 3.79
C PHE A 38 -2.62 -9.68 4.96
N PHE A 39 -3.50 -10.37 5.67
CA PHE A 39 -4.08 -9.87 6.90
C PHE A 39 -3.22 -10.28 8.10
N THR A 40 -3.05 -9.36 9.03
CA THR A 40 -2.34 -9.58 10.29
C THR A 40 -3.02 -8.83 11.42
N ALA A 41 -2.83 -9.29 12.66
CA ALA A 41 -3.25 -8.51 13.82
C ALA A 41 -2.34 -7.29 13.99
N TYR A 42 -2.94 -6.10 14.20
CA TYR A 42 -2.22 -4.85 14.46
C TYR A 42 -3.05 -3.92 15.35
N ALA A 43 -2.45 -3.46 16.46
CA ALA A 43 -3.14 -2.68 17.49
C ALA A 43 -4.44 -3.37 17.94
N GLN A 44 -5.58 -2.69 17.81
CA GLN A 44 -6.91 -3.21 18.16
C GLN A 44 -7.59 -4.01 17.03
N TYR A 45 -6.95 -4.16 15.87
CA TYR A 45 -7.54 -4.79 14.69
C TYR A 45 -6.99 -6.20 14.50
N SER A 46 -7.86 -7.19 14.36
CA SER A 46 -7.45 -8.59 14.16
C SER A 46 -7.07 -8.92 12.72
N ASN A 47 -7.46 -8.08 11.77
CA ASN A 47 -7.29 -8.28 10.34
C ASN A 47 -6.81 -6.99 9.62
N ALA A 48 -5.84 -6.30 10.20
CA ALA A 48 -5.18 -5.19 9.52
C ALA A 48 -4.50 -5.66 8.23
N VAL A 49 -4.49 -4.82 7.20
CA VAL A 49 -3.88 -5.21 5.92
C VAL A 49 -2.43 -4.79 5.88
N CYS A 50 -1.56 -5.76 5.61
CA CYS A 50 -0.15 -5.57 5.40
C CYS A 50 0.19 -5.80 3.93
N VAL A 51 0.91 -4.88 3.32
CA VAL A 51 1.50 -5.02 1.99
C VAL A 51 3.00 -4.92 2.13
N VAL A 52 3.72 -5.98 1.78
CA VAL A 52 5.19 -6.05 1.75
C VAL A 52 5.62 -5.97 0.29
N PHE A 53 6.63 -5.17 -0.02
CA PHE A 53 7.06 -4.94 -1.39
C PHE A 53 8.54 -4.55 -1.47
N LEU A 54 9.11 -4.64 -2.67
CA LEU A 54 10.46 -4.18 -2.98
C LEU A 54 10.37 -2.98 -3.94
N PRO A 55 10.72 -1.75 -3.51
CA PRO A 55 10.77 -0.60 -4.40
C PRO A 55 11.78 -0.80 -5.55
N PRO A 56 11.65 -0.05 -6.66
CA PRO A 56 12.59 -0.12 -7.76
C PRO A 56 13.95 0.38 -7.27
N TYR A 57 15.03 -0.28 -7.68
CA TYR A 57 16.41 0.06 -7.33
C TYR A 57 16.77 -0.07 -5.84
N GLU A 58 15.84 -0.48 -4.97
CA GLU A 58 16.13 -0.81 -3.58
C GLU A 58 16.41 -2.30 -3.40
N THR A 59 17.28 -2.64 -2.46
CA THR A 59 17.57 -4.03 -2.07
C THR A 59 16.78 -4.48 -0.85
N LYS A 60 16.28 -3.54 -0.04
CA LYS A 60 15.54 -3.82 1.19
C LYS A 60 14.03 -3.76 0.94
N ARG A 61 13.31 -4.79 1.42
CA ARG A 61 11.85 -4.80 1.39
C ARG A 61 11.28 -3.73 2.32
N ARG A 62 10.17 -3.14 1.92
CA ARG A 62 9.35 -2.20 2.69
C ARG A 62 8.00 -2.84 2.99
N TYR A 63 7.28 -2.26 3.94
CA TYR A 63 5.91 -2.67 4.20
C TYR A 63 5.03 -1.47 4.53
N ILE A 64 3.74 -1.61 4.20
CA ILE A 64 2.67 -0.70 4.59
C ILE A 64 1.67 -1.51 5.39
N LEU A 65 1.36 -1.04 6.60
CA LEU A 65 0.41 -1.68 7.50
C LEU A 65 -0.71 -0.68 7.81
N LYS A 66 -1.94 -1.05 7.44
CA LYS A 66 -3.13 -0.21 7.64
C LYS A 66 -4.18 -0.98 8.45
N GLY A 67 -4.39 -0.54 9.68
CA GLY A 67 -5.37 -1.11 10.61
C GLY A 67 -6.75 -0.42 10.56
N TYR A 68 -6.85 0.79 10.03
CA TYR A 68 -8.11 1.54 9.93
C TYR A 68 -8.28 2.09 8.52
N ASN A 69 -9.49 1.93 7.96
CA ASN A 69 -9.87 2.34 6.61
C ASN A 69 -8.70 2.26 5.62
N PRO A 70 -8.25 1.04 5.30
CA PRO A 70 -7.01 0.86 4.61
C PRO A 70 -7.29 1.16 3.12
N LYS A 71 -7.07 2.42 2.76
CA LYS A 71 -7.20 2.99 1.41
C LYS A 71 -6.05 2.55 0.52
N PHE A 72 -6.14 1.38 -0.13
CA PHE A 72 -5.10 0.92 -1.05
C PHE A 72 -5.66 0.00 -2.14
N VAL A 73 -5.03 0.07 -3.32
CA VAL A 73 -5.32 -0.79 -4.47
C VAL A 73 -4.01 -1.19 -5.14
N ILE A 74 -3.93 -2.43 -5.62
CA ILE A 74 -2.76 -3.01 -6.27
C ILE A 74 -3.14 -3.38 -7.71
N LEU A 75 -2.39 -2.85 -8.68
CA LEU A 75 -2.55 -3.09 -10.11
C LEU A 75 -1.39 -3.94 -10.65
N ASP A 76 -1.67 -4.73 -11.68
CA ASP A 76 -0.68 -5.53 -12.40
C ASP A 76 0.16 -4.66 -13.34
N GLY A 77 1.48 -4.75 -13.25
CA GLY A 77 2.40 -3.98 -14.08
C GLY A 77 2.78 -2.61 -13.52
N TRP A 78 3.50 -1.84 -14.33
CA TRP A 78 3.99 -0.48 -14.04
C TRP A 78 3.50 0.48 -15.12
N GLY A 79 3.75 1.78 -14.95
CA GLY A 79 3.37 2.81 -15.91
C GLY A 79 1.91 3.24 -15.81
N HIS A 80 1.26 2.93 -14.68
CA HIS A 80 -0.05 3.48 -14.35
C HIS A 80 0.08 4.99 -14.07
N PRO A 81 -0.95 5.81 -14.36
CA PRO A 81 -0.89 7.26 -14.22
C PRO A 81 -0.63 7.71 -12.78
N ASP A 82 0.02 8.85 -12.60
CA ASP A 82 0.19 9.45 -11.26
C ASP A 82 -1.17 9.92 -10.71
N THR A 83 -1.32 9.94 -9.39
CA THR A 83 -2.57 10.41 -8.80
C THR A 83 -2.67 11.93 -8.85
N PRO A 84 -3.86 12.51 -9.05
CA PRO A 84 -4.04 13.95 -8.96
C PRO A 84 -3.59 14.44 -7.57
N GLY A 85 -2.73 15.45 -7.52
CA GLY A 85 -2.19 16.00 -6.27
C GLY A 85 -0.82 15.44 -5.84
N GLU A 86 -0.34 14.36 -6.45
CA GLU A 86 1.04 13.88 -6.24
C GLU A 86 2.06 14.86 -6.83
N SER A 87 1.64 15.61 -7.86
CA SER A 87 2.43 16.61 -8.57
C SER A 87 2.39 18.03 -7.99
N SER A 88 1.70 18.31 -6.88
CA SER A 88 1.72 19.68 -6.31
C SER A 88 3.07 20.08 -5.70
N TYR A 89 4.08 19.19 -5.76
CA TYR A 89 5.49 19.52 -5.51
C TYR A 89 6.35 19.61 -6.78
N ARG A 90 5.79 19.31 -7.96
CA ARG A 90 6.41 19.62 -9.25
C ARG A 90 5.83 20.93 -9.76
N ILE A 91 6.46 22.02 -9.32
CA ILE A 91 6.29 23.34 -9.94
C ILE A 91 6.99 23.27 -11.31
N GLU A 92 6.30 22.73 -12.31
CA GLU A 92 6.66 22.95 -13.71
C GLU A 92 5.43 23.54 -14.41
N ASN A 93 5.44 24.88 -14.45
CA ASN A 93 4.71 25.75 -15.37
C ASN A 93 3.18 25.60 -15.46
N ASP A 94 2.52 26.57 -14.82
CA ASP A 94 1.39 27.32 -15.40
C ASP A 94 0.00 26.66 -15.52
N SER A 95 -0.46 25.98 -14.46
CA SER A 95 -1.90 25.97 -14.19
C SER A 95 -2.18 26.09 -12.70
N LYS A 96 -2.77 27.22 -12.31
CA LYS A 96 -3.27 27.46 -10.96
C LYS A 96 -4.47 26.54 -10.71
N PHE A 97 -4.25 25.38 -10.11
CA PHE A 97 -5.31 24.69 -9.37
C PHE A 97 -5.55 25.47 -8.07
N GLU A 98 -6.32 26.56 -8.14
CA GLU A 98 -6.86 27.26 -6.97
C GLU A 98 -8.04 26.46 -6.39
N THR A 99 -7.78 25.28 -5.83
CA THR A 99 -8.76 24.62 -4.97
C THR A 99 -8.71 25.26 -3.58
N ARG A 100 -9.78 25.97 -3.19
CA ARG A 100 -9.95 26.59 -1.86
C ARG A 100 -10.08 25.57 -0.70
N ARG A 101 -9.99 24.26 -0.97
CA ARG A 101 -10.05 23.20 0.05
C ARG A 101 -8.64 22.82 0.50
N ILE A 102 -8.49 22.64 1.80
CA ILE A 102 -7.20 22.43 2.48
C ILE A 102 -6.63 21.08 2.05
N LEU A 103 -5.31 20.99 1.80
CA LEU A 103 -4.57 19.76 1.48
C LEU A 103 -4.71 18.61 2.52
N LEU A 104 -5.42 18.86 3.61
CA LEU A 104 -5.67 17.93 4.72
C LEU A 104 -7.14 17.46 4.77
N ASP A 105 -7.95 17.89 3.81
CA ASP A 105 -9.32 17.40 3.64
C ASP A 105 -9.27 16.00 3.01
N SER A 106 -9.27 14.98 3.88
CA SER A 106 -9.18 13.59 3.44
C SER A 106 -10.39 13.12 2.65
N GLU A 107 -11.56 13.74 2.84
CA GLU A 107 -12.77 13.42 2.08
C GLU A 107 -12.63 13.93 0.65
N PHE A 108 -12.17 15.18 0.50
CA PHE A 108 -11.87 15.73 -0.82
C PHE A 108 -10.80 14.90 -1.57
N ALA A 109 -9.75 14.46 -0.86
CA ALA A 109 -8.73 13.63 -1.48
C ALA A 109 -9.25 12.26 -1.93
N ASP A 110 -10.21 11.69 -1.21
CA ASP A 110 -10.90 10.47 -1.63
C ASP A 110 -11.77 10.73 -2.86
N GLU A 111 -12.60 11.78 -2.86
CA GLU A 111 -13.46 12.13 -4.00
C GLU A 111 -12.65 12.32 -5.29
N VAL A 112 -11.53 13.05 -5.20
CA VAL A 112 -10.65 13.29 -6.35
C VAL A 112 -10.02 11.99 -6.84
N PHE A 113 -9.53 11.14 -5.93
CA PHE A 113 -8.94 9.86 -6.31
C PHE A 113 -9.98 8.90 -6.90
N GLU A 114 -11.17 8.80 -6.32
CA GLU A 114 -12.23 7.91 -6.80
C GLU A 114 -12.71 8.31 -8.19
N SER A 115 -12.87 9.61 -8.44
CA SER A 115 -13.21 10.13 -9.77
C SER A 115 -12.13 9.76 -10.80
N PHE A 116 -10.87 10.08 -10.50
CA PHE A 116 -9.72 9.73 -11.35
C PHE A 116 -9.61 8.23 -11.61
N PHE A 117 -9.72 7.43 -10.56
CA PHE A 117 -9.51 5.98 -10.64
C PHE A 117 -10.64 5.32 -11.42
N SER A 118 -11.89 5.77 -11.24
CA SER A 118 -13.04 5.32 -12.03
C SER A 118 -12.84 5.63 -13.52
N ASP A 119 -12.49 6.87 -13.87
CA ASP A 119 -12.22 7.27 -15.25
C ASP A 119 -11.09 6.45 -15.88
N TYR A 120 -10.01 6.25 -15.12
CA TYR A 120 -8.87 5.45 -15.55
C TYR A 120 -9.25 3.98 -15.79
N VAL A 121 -10.00 3.37 -14.87
CA VAL A 121 -10.45 1.98 -14.98
C VAL A 121 -11.36 1.82 -16.19
N ASN A 122 -12.30 2.73 -16.40
CA ASN A 122 -13.20 2.71 -17.55
C ASN A 122 -12.45 2.89 -18.88
N ALA A 123 -11.43 3.74 -18.93
CA ALA A 123 -10.70 4.05 -20.15
C ALA A 123 -9.66 3.00 -20.54
N LYS A 124 -8.98 2.38 -19.57
CA LYS A 124 -7.82 1.50 -19.81
C LYS A 124 -8.02 0.05 -19.39
N ASN A 125 -9.08 -0.24 -18.63
CA ASN A 125 -9.38 -1.56 -18.08
C ASN A 125 -8.13 -2.25 -17.48
N PRO A 126 -7.43 -1.59 -16.53
CA PRO A 126 -6.25 -2.15 -15.91
C PRO A 126 -6.62 -3.41 -15.12
N ARG A 127 -5.68 -4.35 -15.02
CA ARG A 127 -5.89 -5.54 -14.21
C ARG A 127 -5.67 -5.21 -12.73
N ILE A 128 -6.76 -5.16 -11.97
CA ILE A 128 -6.75 -4.99 -10.52
C ILE A 128 -6.41 -6.34 -9.87
N LEU A 129 -5.33 -6.39 -9.09
CA LEU A 129 -4.88 -7.59 -8.37
C LEU A 129 -5.48 -7.66 -6.97
N ALA A 130 -5.64 -6.51 -6.32
CA ALA A 130 -6.31 -6.41 -5.03
C ALA A 130 -6.85 -4.99 -4.82
N ASP A 131 -8.05 -4.86 -4.24
CA ASP A 131 -8.67 -3.59 -3.92
C ASP A 131 -9.24 -3.65 -2.50
N TYR A 132 -8.84 -2.70 -1.68
CA TYR A 132 -9.17 -2.65 -0.27
C TYR A 132 -9.76 -1.32 0.17
N ARG A 133 -10.08 -0.44 -0.79
CA ARG A 133 -10.63 0.88 -0.50
C ARG A 133 -11.94 0.83 0.28
N SER A 134 -12.72 -0.25 0.14
CA SER A 134 -13.95 -0.51 0.90
C SER A 134 -13.79 -1.53 2.04
N PHE A 135 -12.56 -1.95 2.36
CA PHE A 135 -12.33 -2.95 3.41
C PHE A 135 -12.45 -2.33 4.81
N VAL A 136 -13.15 -3.01 5.71
CA VAL A 136 -13.31 -2.56 7.11
C VAL A 136 -12.68 -3.58 8.05
N PRO A 137 -11.53 -3.26 8.66
CA PRO A 137 -10.91 -4.13 9.66
C PRO A 137 -11.80 -4.31 10.90
N SER A 138 -11.91 -5.53 11.40
CA SER A 138 -12.62 -5.86 12.63
C SER A 138 -11.79 -5.41 13.82
N ALA A 139 -12.32 -4.46 14.59
CA ALA A 139 -11.76 -4.09 15.88
C ALA A 139 -12.19 -5.14 16.92
N ASP A 140 -11.25 -5.93 17.42
CA ASP A 140 -11.50 -6.80 18.55
C ASP A 140 -11.39 -5.97 19.83
N ARG A 141 -12.48 -5.93 20.62
CA ARG A 141 -12.51 -5.24 21.91
C ARG A 141 -11.66 -5.94 22.99
N ASP A 142 -11.07 -7.09 22.67
CA ASP A 142 -10.27 -7.91 23.59
C ASP A 142 -8.77 -7.79 23.25
N TYR A 143 -8.24 -6.57 23.36
CA TYR A 143 -6.86 -6.16 23.04
C TYR A 143 -5.77 -6.77 23.95
N ARG A 144 -6.08 -7.80 24.73
CA ARG A 144 -5.10 -8.51 25.57
C ARG A 144 -4.19 -9.45 24.78
N ILE A 145 -4.42 -9.62 23.48
CA ILE A 145 -3.53 -10.39 22.61
C ILE A 145 -2.33 -9.52 22.24
N LYS A 146 -1.25 -9.63 23.01
CA LYS A 146 0.03 -8.96 22.70
C LYS A 146 0.48 -9.36 21.28
N PRO A 147 0.70 -8.41 20.36
CA PRO A 147 1.25 -8.73 19.05
C PRO A 147 2.66 -9.32 19.23
N ARG A 148 2.85 -10.56 18.79
CA ARG A 148 4.20 -11.15 18.65
C ARG A 148 4.82 -10.62 17.38
N TYR A 149 5.41 -9.43 17.43
CA TYR A 149 6.33 -9.01 16.38
C TYR A 149 7.55 -9.93 16.46
N LYS A 150 7.79 -10.74 15.43
CA LYS A 150 9.15 -11.16 15.13
C LYS A 150 9.79 -10.01 14.39
N GLU A 151 10.86 -9.48 14.95
CA GLU A 151 11.76 -8.59 14.22
C GLU A 151 12.10 -9.28 12.90
N PHE A 152 11.88 -8.56 11.80
CA PHE A 152 12.38 -8.95 10.50
C PHE A 152 13.89 -8.74 10.58
N GLU A 153 14.61 -9.71 11.15
CA GLU A 153 16.07 -9.73 11.11
C GLU A 153 16.46 -9.72 9.63
N GLY A 154 17.06 -8.62 9.20
CA GLY A 154 17.64 -8.49 7.87
C GLY A 154 18.64 -9.62 7.70
N SER A 155 18.36 -10.49 6.74
CA SER A 155 19.26 -11.55 6.33
C SER A 155 20.64 -10.98 6.04
N GLU A 156 21.61 -11.58 6.70
CA GLU A 156 23.04 -11.34 6.73
C GLU A 156 23.64 -11.01 5.35
N HIS A 157 24.62 -10.10 5.39
CA HIS A 157 25.60 -9.90 4.33
C HIS A 157 26.27 -11.23 3.99
N GLY A 158 25.88 -11.84 2.87
CA GLY A 158 26.71 -12.86 2.21
C GLY A 158 27.91 -12.16 1.60
N THR A 159 29.08 -12.31 2.21
CA THR A 159 30.37 -12.01 1.61
C THR A 159 30.55 -12.92 0.39
N LEU A 160 30.72 -12.30 -0.78
CA LEU A 160 31.23 -12.96 -1.97
C LEU A 160 32.70 -13.32 -1.71
N ASN A 161 32.99 -14.60 -1.56
CA ASN A 161 34.36 -15.09 -1.70
C ASN A 161 34.64 -15.20 -3.21
N GLU A 162 35.62 -14.43 -3.66
CA GLU A 162 36.31 -14.62 -4.94
C GLU A 162 37.22 -15.86 -4.82
N GLU A 163 36.98 -16.86 -5.67
CA GLU A 163 37.99 -17.77 -6.23
C GLU A 163 37.66 -18.03 -7.69
#